data_AF-A0A964PHC4-F1
#
_entry.id   AF-A0A964PHC4-F1
#
_cell.length_a   1.000
_cell.length_b   1.000
_cell.length_c   1.000
_cell.angle_alpha   90.00
_cell.angle_beta   90.00
_cell.angle_gamma   90.00
#
_symmetry.space_group_name_H-M   'P 1'
#
loop_
_entity.id
_entity.type
_entity.pdbx_description
1 polymer ?
#
loop_
_entity_poly.entity_id
_entity_poly.type
_entity_poly.pdbx_seq_one_letter_code
_entity_poly.pdbx_strand_id
1 'polypeptide(L)'
;MEAFLLHCFFVIRKSTMSLNFIFWSTCVAGLVSFWWQSDKIKSMALAQVLQYCQQQQLQLLDQTMVLKGLRLGRNDSGILQIQRRYAFEFTSTGEERYAGLVELSGSKLRHIELAPHILPEERGRLH
;
A
#
# COMPACT_ATOMS: atom_id res chain seq x y z
N MET A 1 19.14 -2.81 -5.05
CA MET A 1 18.40 -2.00 -6.05
C MET A 1 18.89 -2.29 -7.47
N GLU A 2 20.20 -2.38 -7.68
CA GLU A 2 20.86 -2.72 -8.96
C GLU A 2 20.58 -4.15 -9.50
N ALA A 3 20.32 -5.13 -8.62
CA ALA A 3 20.21 -6.55 -9.01
C ALA A 3 18.96 -6.87 -9.85
N PHE A 4 17.89 -6.08 -9.75
CA PHE A 4 16.62 -6.37 -10.43
C PHE A 4 16.58 -5.84 -11.87
N LEU A 5 17.31 -4.74 -12.15
CA LEU A 5 17.45 -4.20 -13.50
C LEU A 5 18.28 -5.13 -14.41
N LEU A 6 19.31 -5.79 -13.85
CA LEU A 6 20.11 -6.78 -14.58
C LEU A 6 19.30 -8.04 -14.95
N HIS A 7 18.37 -8.46 -14.09
CA HIS A 7 17.52 -9.63 -14.36
C HIS A 7 16.50 -9.38 -15.49
N CYS A 8 15.96 -8.16 -15.58
CA CYS A 8 15.05 -7.79 -16.68
C CYS A 8 15.76 -7.76 -18.04
N PHE A 9 17.01 -7.30 -18.09
CA PHE A 9 17.76 -7.26 -19.36
C PHE A 9 18.22 -8.65 -19.83
N PHE A 10 18.49 -9.57 -18.89
CA PHE A 10 18.98 -10.91 -19.23
C PHE A 10 17.93 -11.81 -19.90
N VAL A 11 16.64 -11.66 -19.54
CA VAL A 11 15.55 -12.45 -20.13
C VAL A 11 15.36 -12.15 -21.63
N ILE A 12 15.71 -10.95 -22.09
CA ILE A 12 15.41 -10.48 -23.46
C ILE A 12 16.39 -11.02 -24.51
N ARG A 13 17.57 -11.54 -24.14
CA ARG A 13 18.67 -11.75 -25.11
C ARG A 13 18.77 -13.14 -25.75
N LYS A 14 18.13 -14.21 -25.27
CA LYS A 14 18.47 -15.56 -25.78
C LYS A 14 17.30 -16.43 -26.27
N SER A 15 17.40 -16.68 -27.58
CA SER A 15 17.16 -17.95 -28.27
C SER A 15 15.73 -18.30 -28.70
N THR A 16 15.58 -18.27 -30.02
CA THR A 16 14.76 -19.14 -30.88
C THR A 16 14.11 -20.35 -30.18
N MET A 17 12.76 -20.42 -30.16
CA MET A 17 11.87 -21.61 -30.26
C MET A 17 10.52 -21.48 -29.50
N SER A 18 9.45 -21.91 -30.18
CA SER A 18 8.09 -22.28 -29.71
C SER A 18 7.19 -21.19 -29.10
N LEU A 19 6.05 -20.95 -29.78
CA LEU A 19 5.00 -19.98 -29.41
C LEU A 19 4.50 -20.15 -27.97
N ASN A 20 4.50 -21.38 -27.47
CA ASN A 20 4.03 -21.72 -26.13
C ASN A 20 4.97 -21.15 -25.04
N PHE A 21 6.29 -21.17 -25.26
CA PHE A 21 7.26 -20.61 -24.32
C PHE A 21 7.11 -19.09 -24.18
N ILE A 22 6.91 -18.41 -25.31
CA ILE A 22 6.67 -16.96 -25.35
C ILE A 22 5.35 -16.63 -24.63
N PHE A 23 4.30 -17.41 -24.87
CA PHE A 23 3.00 -17.22 -24.21
C PHE A 23 3.11 -17.31 -22.68
N TRP A 24 3.67 -18.41 -22.16
CA TRP A 24 3.83 -18.60 -20.72
C TRP A 24 4.77 -17.58 -20.09
N SER A 25 5.90 -17.27 -20.75
CA SER A 25 6.82 -16.24 -20.30
C SER A 25 6.13 -14.87 -20.21
N THR A 26 5.31 -14.51 -21.21
CA THR A 26 4.56 -13.24 -21.22
C THR A 26 3.52 -13.21 -20.11
N CYS A 27 2.77 -14.30 -19.89
CA CYS A 27 1.81 -14.38 -18.78
C CYS A 27 2.50 -14.22 -17.42
N VAL A 28 3.63 -14.89 -17.20
CA VAL A 28 4.39 -14.77 -15.95
C VAL A 28 4.93 -13.34 -15.77
N ALA A 29 5.52 -12.76 -16.82
CA ALA A 29 5.99 -11.38 -16.79
C ALA A 29 4.86 -10.38 -16.47
N GLY A 30 3.67 -10.58 -17.04
CA GLY A 30 2.49 -9.78 -16.76
C GLY A 30 2.03 -9.89 -15.30
N LEU A 31 1.96 -11.11 -14.74
CA LEU A 31 1.62 -11.34 -13.34
C LEU A 31 2.62 -10.71 -12.38
N VAL A 32 3.92 -10.89 -12.63
CA VAL A 32 4.99 -10.28 -11.82
C VAL A 32 4.91 -8.75 -11.87
N SER A 33 4.68 -8.18 -13.06
CA SER A 33 4.53 -6.74 -13.24
C SER A 33 3.31 -6.19 -12.49
N PHE A 34 2.19 -6.90 -12.55
CA PHE A 34 0.97 -6.54 -11.82
C PHE A 34 1.19 -6.58 -10.29
N TRP A 35 1.86 -7.63 -9.80
CA TRP A 35 2.20 -7.76 -8.38
C TRP A 35 3.11 -6.62 -7.91
N TRP A 36 4.14 -6.29 -8.68
CA TRP A 36 5.06 -5.21 -8.34
C TRP A 36 4.35 -3.86 -8.32
N GLN A 37 3.47 -3.60 -9.29
CA GLN A 37 2.68 -2.38 -9.29
C GLN A 37 1.78 -2.27 -8.05
N SER A 38 1.22 -3.39 -7.59
CA SER A 38 0.43 -3.43 -6.36
C SER A 38 1.26 -3.15 -5.11
N ASP A 39 2.48 -3.71 -5.02
CA ASP A 39 3.39 -3.47 -3.91
C ASP A 39 3.86 -2.00 -3.83
N LYS A 40 4.15 -1.41 -4.99
CA LYS A 40 4.49 0.01 -5.09
C LYS A 40 3.37 0.91 -4.57
N ILE A 41 2.11 0.62 -4.94
CA ILE A 41 0.94 1.37 -4.46
C ILE A 41 0.80 1.24 -2.94
N LYS A 42 0.96 0.03 -2.40
CA LYS A 42 0.92 -0.21 -0.95
C LYS A 42 1.99 0.59 -0.21
N SER A 43 3.23 0.58 -0.72
CA SER A 43 4.35 1.31 -0.12
C SER A 43 4.12 2.83 -0.11
N MET A 44 3.55 3.38 -1.19
CA MET A 44 3.18 4.80 -1.23
C MET A 44 2.08 5.14 -0.22
N ALA A 45 1.05 4.29 -0.12
CA ALA A 45 -0.03 4.47 0.84
C ALA A 45 0.47 4.41 2.29
N LEU A 46 1.39 3.48 2.58
CA LEU A 46 2.03 3.35 3.88
C LEU A 46 2.78 4.63 4.27
N ALA A 47 3.57 5.19 3.35
CA ALA A 47 4.29 6.44 3.59
C ALA A 47 3.34 7.61 3.92
N GLN A 48 2.21 7.71 3.23
CA GLN A 48 1.21 8.75 3.48
C GLN A 48 0.50 8.59 4.83
N VAL A 49 0.14 7.36 5.20
CA VAL A 49 -0.46 7.09 6.52
C VAL A 49 0.55 7.32 7.63
N LEU A 50 1.81 6.95 7.44
CA LEU A 50 2.86 7.24 8.42
C LEU A 50 2.98 8.74 8.67
N GLN A 51 3.02 9.55 7.60
CA GLN A 51 3.04 11.02 7.70
C GLN A 51 1.80 11.54 8.43
N TYR A 52 0.61 11.01 8.11
CA TYR A 52 -0.64 11.41 8.76
C TYR A 52 -0.64 11.06 10.26
N CYS A 53 -0.21 9.86 10.64
CA CYS A 53 -0.09 9.46 12.03
C CYS A 53 0.91 10.36 12.78
N GLN A 54 2.07 10.65 12.18
CA GLN A 54 3.05 11.56 12.79
C GLN A 54 2.50 12.97 13.03
N GLN A 55 1.70 13.50 12.10
CA GLN A 55 1.03 14.80 12.27
C GLN A 55 0.01 14.78 13.42
N GLN A 56 -0.61 13.64 13.69
CA GLN A 56 -1.56 13.44 14.79
C GLN A 56 -0.90 12.96 16.09
N GLN A 57 0.44 12.93 16.17
CA GLN A 57 1.21 12.38 17.30
C GLN A 57 0.90 10.90 17.60
N LEU A 58 0.47 10.15 16.59
CA LEU A 58 0.17 8.72 16.66
C LEU A 58 1.36 7.90 16.15
N GLN A 59 1.59 6.74 16.75
CA GLN A 59 2.60 5.79 16.32
C GLN A 59 1.94 4.62 15.57
N LEU A 60 2.43 4.34 14.36
CA LEU A 60 2.01 3.17 13.59
C LEU A 60 2.69 1.92 14.15
N LEU A 61 1.92 0.91 14.53
CA LEU A 61 2.44 -0.18 15.36
C LEU A 61 3.32 -1.16 14.57
N ASP A 62 2.78 -1.70 13.47
CA ASP A 62 3.45 -2.74 12.69
C ASP A 62 4.11 -2.21 11.41
N GLN A 63 3.98 -0.91 11.11
CA GLN A 63 4.37 -0.32 9.82
C GLN A 63 3.91 -1.14 8.61
N THR A 64 2.82 -1.88 8.78
CA THR A 64 2.26 -2.74 7.76
C THR A 64 0.78 -2.44 7.59
N MET A 65 0.31 -2.79 6.39
CA MET A 65 -1.07 -2.61 5.98
C MET A 65 -1.59 -3.91 5.39
N VAL A 66 -2.79 -4.29 5.79
CA VAL A 66 -3.47 -5.48 5.32
C VAL A 66 -4.59 -5.08 4.38
N LEU A 67 -4.59 -5.64 3.17
CA LEU A 67 -5.66 -5.42 2.20
C LEU A 67 -6.95 -6.05 2.74
N LYS A 68 -7.98 -5.24 2.97
CA LYS A 68 -9.30 -5.68 3.43
C LYS A 68 -10.29 -5.86 2.27
N GLY A 69 -10.09 -5.17 1.16
CA GLY A 69 -10.97 -5.33 0.01
C GLY A 69 -10.54 -4.55 -1.22
N LEU A 70 -10.97 -5.07 -2.37
CA LEU A 70 -10.84 -4.45 -3.68
C LEU A 70 -12.24 -4.23 -4.24
N ARG A 71 -12.51 -3.01 -4.70
CA ARG A 71 -13.77 -2.66 -5.37
C ARG A 71 -13.46 -1.99 -6.69
N LEU A 72 -14.31 -2.19 -7.68
CA LEU A 72 -14.27 -1.41 -8.91
C LEU A 72 -15.22 -0.23 -8.74
N GLY A 73 -14.68 0.97 -8.86
CA GLY A 73 -15.44 2.21 -8.78
C GLY A 73 -15.13 3.11 -9.97
N ARG A 74 -15.91 4.16 -10.16
CA ARG A 74 -15.55 5.24 -11.07
C ARG A 74 -14.95 6.38 -10.27
N ASN A 75 -13.91 7.01 -10.79
CA ASN A 75 -13.39 8.24 -10.22
C ASN A 75 -14.29 9.43 -10.58
N ASP A 76 -13.99 10.62 -10.05
CA ASP A 76 -14.74 11.85 -10.33
C ASP A 76 -14.71 12.24 -11.82
N SER A 77 -13.77 11.70 -12.59
CA SER A 77 -13.66 11.86 -14.06
C SER A 77 -14.40 10.78 -14.86
N GLY A 78 -15.14 9.88 -14.20
CA GLY A 78 -15.90 8.79 -14.84
C GLY A 78 -15.09 7.57 -15.29
N ILE A 79 -13.78 7.55 -15.05
CA ILE A 79 -12.89 6.44 -15.43
C ILE A 79 -13.00 5.31 -14.39
N LEU A 80 -13.11 4.07 -14.86
CA LEU A 80 -13.08 2.88 -14.01
C LEU A 80 -11.70 2.75 -13.34
N GLN A 81 -11.70 2.71 -12.01
CA GLN A 81 -10.51 2.56 -11.18
C GLN A 81 -10.73 1.50 -10.11
N ILE A 82 -9.62 0.83 -9.76
CA ILE A 82 -9.59 -0.10 -8.64
C ILE A 82 -9.49 0.72 -7.35
N GLN A 83 -10.49 0.59 -6.50
CA GLN A 83 -10.50 1.08 -5.13
C GLN A 83 -9.96 0.00 -4.20
N ARG A 84 -9.01 0.37 -3.34
CA ARG A 84 -8.35 -0.53 -2.39
C ARG A 84 -8.58 -0.03 -0.98
N ARG A 85 -9.01 -0.93 -0.08
CA ARG A 85 -9.12 -0.65 1.35
C ARG A 85 -8.04 -1.40 2.08
N TYR A 86 -7.19 -0.69 2.83
CA TYR A 86 -6.22 -1.31 3.72
C TYR A 86 -6.56 -0.97 5.16
N ALA A 87 -6.41 -1.95 6.05
CA ALA A 87 -6.42 -1.71 7.49
C ALA A 87 -4.99 -1.64 8.02
N PHE A 88 -4.80 -0.82 9.05
CA PHE A 88 -3.56 -0.69 9.79
C PHE A 88 -3.85 -0.56 11.29
N GLU A 89 -2.82 -0.73 12.11
CA GLU A 89 -2.91 -0.56 13.56
C GLU A 89 -2.01 0.60 14.00
N PHE A 90 -2.52 1.43 14.91
CA PHE A 90 -1.81 2.55 15.49
C PHE A 90 -2.00 2.60 17.01
N THR A 91 -1.15 3.36 17.69
CA THR A 91 -1.24 3.60 19.13
C THR A 91 -0.99 5.07 19.42
N SER A 92 -1.66 5.61 20.44
CA SER A 92 -1.46 7.00 20.88
C SER A 92 -0.46 7.11 22.03
N THR A 93 -0.37 6.10 22.90
CA THR A 93 0.46 6.11 24.12
C THR A 93 1.44 4.93 24.19
N GLY A 94 1.40 4.02 23.22
CA GLY A 94 2.18 2.78 23.22
C GLY A 94 1.50 1.61 23.93
N GLU A 95 0.44 1.86 24.70
CA GLU A 95 -0.25 0.82 25.48
C GLU A 95 -1.48 0.27 24.74
N GLU A 96 -2.36 1.16 24.27
CA GLU A 96 -3.58 0.76 23.56
C GLU A 96 -3.40 0.74 22.05
N ARG A 97 -3.92 -0.32 21.41
CA ARG A 97 -3.91 -0.51 19.97
C ARG A 97 -5.26 -0.15 19.39
N TYR A 98 -5.25 0.67 18.36
CA TYR A 98 -6.42 1.14 17.66
C TYR A 98 -6.33 0.77 16.18
N ALA A 99 -7.48 0.45 15.60
CA ALA A 99 -7.57 0.14 14.18
C ALA A 99 -7.77 1.42 13.36
N GLY A 100 -7.01 1.54 12.29
CA GLY A 100 -7.19 2.53 11.23
C GLY A 100 -7.54 1.87 9.91
N LEU A 101 -8.23 2.61 9.05
CA LEU A 101 -8.56 2.19 7.70
C LEU A 101 -8.17 3.27 6.71
N VAL A 102 -7.62 2.86 5.58
CA VAL A 102 -7.24 3.75 4.50
C VAL A 102 -7.88 3.29 3.19
N GLU A 103 -8.50 4.23 2.49
CA GLU A 103 -9.09 4.03 1.18
C GLU A 103 -8.25 4.71 0.10
N LEU A 104 -7.93 3.94 -0.93
CA LEU A 104 -7.24 4.41 -2.13
C LEU A 104 -8.13 4.25 -3.35
N SER A 105 -8.10 5.23 -4.25
CA SER A 105 -8.63 5.10 -5.61
C SER A 105 -7.46 5.09 -6.59
N GLY A 106 -7.22 3.95 -7.25
CA GLY A 106 -6.01 3.74 -8.05
C GLY A 106 -4.76 3.78 -7.16
N SER A 107 -3.93 4.80 -7.36
CA SER A 107 -2.73 5.08 -6.56
C SER A 107 -2.87 6.31 -5.65
N LYS A 108 -4.05 6.93 -5.60
CA LYS A 108 -4.30 8.15 -4.81
C LYS A 108 -5.03 7.81 -3.52
N LEU A 109 -4.57 8.41 -2.42
CA LEU A 109 -5.26 8.39 -1.14
C LEU A 109 -6.57 9.17 -1.24
N ARG A 110 -7.67 8.55 -0.82
CA ARG A 110 -8.99 9.17 -0.81
C ARG A 110 -9.42 9.52 0.60
N HIS A 111 -9.26 8.60 1.53
CA HIS A 111 -9.73 8.78 2.89
C HIS A 111 -8.89 7.96 3.89
N ILE A 112 -8.74 8.49 5.09
CA ILE A 112 -8.17 7.80 6.25
C ILE A 112 -9.20 7.91 7.36
N GLU A 113 -9.58 6.77 7.92
CA GLU A 113 -10.44 6.64 9.08
C GLU A 113 -9.59 6.12 10.25
N LEU A 114 -9.69 6.80 11.39
CA LEU A 114 -9.09 6.34 12.64
C LEU A 114 -10.20 5.97 13.61
N ALA A 115 -10.07 4.83 14.29
CA ALA A 115 -10.95 4.53 15.41
C ALA A 115 -10.83 5.62 16.49
N PRO A 116 -11.91 5.88 17.26
CA PRO A 116 -11.85 6.73 18.43
C PRO A 116 -10.72 6.25 19.36
N HIS A 117 -9.80 7.14 19.69
CA HIS A 117 -8.64 6.85 20.52
C HIS A 117 -8.50 7.91 21.61
N ILE A 118 -7.93 7.53 22.73
CA ILE A 118 -7.65 8.43 23.84
C ILE A 118 -6.41 9.23 23.46
N LEU A 119 -6.54 10.56 23.37
CA LEU A 119 -5.39 11.45 23.21
C LEU A 119 -4.59 11.44 24.51
N PRO A 120 -3.25 11.53 24.46
CA PRO A 120 -2.45 11.60 25.68
C PRO A 120 -2.89 12.85 26.44
N GLU A 121 -3.52 12.66 27.60
CA GLU A 121 -3.72 13.75 28.55
C GLU A 121 -2.33 14.34 28.86
N GLU A 122 -2.18 15.67 28.84
CA GLU A 122 -0.99 16.36 29.36
C GLU A 122 -0.86 16.12 30.88
N ARG A 123 -0.56 14.89 31.29
CA ARG A 123 -0.25 14.46 32.65
C ARG A 123 1.16 14.90 33.01
N GLY A 124 1.35 16.21 33.05
CA GLY A 124 2.63 16.85 33.37
C GLY A 124 2.60 18.37 33.52
N ARG A 125 1.46 19.05 33.26
CA ARG A 125 1.37 20.52 33.42
C ARG A 125 0.77 21.00 34.75
N LEU A 126 0.59 20.10 35.72
CA LEU A 126 0.35 20.49 37.11
C LEU A 126 1.67 20.41 37.86
N HIS A 127 2.20 21.62 38.08
CA HIS A 127 3.21 22.01 39.06
C HIS A 127 3.02 21.35 40.43
#